data_AF-A2DFM0-F1
#
_entry.id   AF-A2DFM0-F1
#
_cell.length_a   1.000
_cell.length_b   1.000
_cell.length_c   1.000
_cell.angle_alpha   90.00
_cell.angle_beta   90.00
_cell.angle_gamma   90.00
#
_symmetry.space_group_name_H-M   'P 1'
#
loop_
_entity.id
_entity.type
_entity.pdbx_description
1 polymer ?
#
loop_
_entity_poly.entity_id
_entity_poly.type
_entity_poly.pdbx_seq_one_letter_code
_entity_poly.pdbx_strand_id
1 'polypeptide(L)'
;MFSAQRLWSGRSDAEIYYLQYDVDGAELANNFWFVYRDSNYLFSNLSLAQLNKASNLKKTFRHFAYVFPPITFVILYLPPLILHFFILHSEKKLQLILKTVDINSKNEAKETLILQNKDDGIKFADNTKETAKRAALLVLKGFWGFCFFFLILASSMVSIKMTENLSKLNSWNNFACSRLSLSVESLNTILICIVIQDVPGTYPEIYHDYFLDIAKIILDKLYEIDDNLISGTDDSEACKGFDEVLDKYNIYEPYKYYKNASLHQQIDIYRSYGTKILEDMKNRSEFEVSDVVNLLFLTDYIMFDRLLTVTERYFELCSLEYTKMWQNFVIITIFVVLCLISFFVTDLYYYHNRVSSYRGGLSIIKRINPYTLLNNKVFNQVFLKENESETTEKLTIEGSIIKGANEAIFCTNIYGIVEVTNNSVSSLLGYILLNKF
;
A
#
# COMPACT_ATOMS: atom_id res chain seq x y z
N MET A 1 0.19 -35.30 46.87
CA MET A 1 -0.71 -36.03 45.94
C MET A 1 0.09 -37.02 45.07
N PHE A 2 1.16 -36.60 44.39
CA PHE A 2 2.05 -37.50 43.63
C PHE A 2 2.80 -38.54 44.50
N SER A 3 3.19 -38.20 45.72
CA SER A 3 3.79 -39.13 46.69
C SER A 3 2.83 -40.26 47.10
N ALA A 4 1.55 -39.93 47.35
CA ALA A 4 0.52 -40.92 47.70
C ALA A 4 0.17 -41.84 46.51
N GLN A 5 0.11 -41.29 45.30
CA GLN A 5 -0.16 -42.04 44.07
C GLN A 5 0.98 -43.02 43.74
N ARG A 6 2.23 -42.66 44.08
CA ARG A 6 3.43 -43.51 43.89
C ARG A 6 3.58 -44.56 44.98
N LEU A 7 3.23 -44.26 46.23
CA LEU A 7 3.20 -45.25 47.33
C LEU A 7 2.20 -46.39 47.03
N TRP A 8 1.09 -46.09 46.37
CA TRP A 8 0.08 -47.08 45.98
C TRP A 8 0.47 -47.94 44.77
N SER A 9 1.58 -47.63 44.09
CA SER A 9 2.10 -48.45 43.00
C SER A 9 2.85 -49.72 43.46
N GLY A 10 3.02 -49.89 44.79
CA GLY A 10 3.66 -51.07 45.39
C GLY A 10 5.19 -51.08 45.29
N ARG A 11 5.81 -50.00 44.82
CA ARG A 11 7.27 -49.83 44.81
C ARG A 11 7.77 -49.35 46.16
N SER A 12 8.94 -49.85 46.56
CA SER A 12 9.57 -49.49 47.84
C SER A 12 9.95 -48.00 47.88
N ASP A 13 10.02 -47.39 49.06
CA ASP A 13 10.42 -45.97 49.20
C ASP A 13 11.79 -45.68 48.56
N ALA A 14 12.69 -46.67 48.55
CA ALA A 14 13.98 -46.60 47.87
C ALA A 14 13.85 -46.59 46.34
N GLU A 15 12.91 -47.34 45.76
CA GLU A 15 12.62 -47.32 44.31
C GLU A 15 11.88 -46.04 43.88
N ILE A 16 11.06 -45.46 44.75
CA ILE A 16 10.39 -44.18 44.48
C ILE A 16 11.40 -43.03 44.44
N TYR A 17 12.43 -43.07 45.30
CA TYR A 17 13.59 -42.18 45.22
C TYR A 17 14.36 -42.38 43.91
N TYR A 18 14.63 -43.64 43.53
CA TYR A 18 15.27 -43.94 42.24
C TYR A 18 14.44 -43.51 41.02
N LEU A 19 13.11 -43.50 41.10
CA LEU A 19 12.24 -43.03 40.02
C LEU A 19 12.31 -41.52 39.75
N GLN A 20 12.81 -40.71 40.69
CA GLN A 20 13.13 -39.30 40.43
C GLN A 20 14.43 -39.16 39.61
N TYR A 21 15.31 -40.18 39.70
CA TYR A 21 16.57 -40.29 38.98
C TYR A 21 16.50 -41.09 37.69
N ASP A 22 15.40 -41.82 37.51
CA ASP A 22 15.17 -42.60 36.32
C ASP A 22 15.14 -41.62 35.14
N VAL A 23 16.05 -41.84 34.19
CA VAL A 23 16.17 -41.01 32.97
C VAL A 23 14.83 -40.99 32.24
N ASP A 24 14.05 -42.06 32.39
CA ASP A 24 12.71 -42.23 31.83
C ASP A 24 11.58 -41.66 32.71
N GLY A 25 11.84 -41.37 33.99
CA GLY A 25 10.82 -40.96 34.98
C GLY A 25 10.54 -39.45 35.05
N ALA A 26 11.51 -38.62 34.67
CA ALA A 26 11.40 -37.16 34.67
C ALA A 26 12.12 -36.54 33.45
N GLU A 27 11.91 -37.12 32.27
CA GLU A 27 12.57 -36.73 31.02
C GLU A 27 12.53 -35.21 30.75
N LEU A 28 11.41 -34.54 31.06
CA LEU A 28 11.28 -33.09 30.88
C LEU A 28 12.16 -32.28 31.84
N ALA A 29 12.29 -32.70 33.10
CA ALA A 29 13.13 -32.03 34.09
C ALA A 29 14.62 -32.25 33.79
N ASN A 30 14.98 -33.48 33.43
CA ASN A 30 16.35 -33.86 33.06
C ASN A 30 16.80 -33.20 31.75
N ASN A 31 15.87 -33.00 30.80
CA ASN A 31 16.14 -32.33 29.52
C ASN A 31 15.66 -30.87 29.49
N PHE A 32 15.40 -30.25 30.64
CA PHE A 32 14.83 -28.90 30.71
C PHE A 32 15.64 -27.89 29.89
N TRP A 33 16.97 -27.95 29.96
CA TRP A 33 17.85 -27.05 29.20
C TRP A 33 17.69 -27.19 27.69
N PHE A 34 17.56 -28.42 27.18
CA PHE A 34 17.33 -28.67 25.76
C PHE A 34 15.97 -28.13 25.32
N VAL A 35 14.92 -28.41 26.10
CA VAL A 35 13.56 -27.92 25.83
C VAL A 35 13.51 -26.39 25.86
N TYR A 36 14.12 -25.76 26.87
CA TYR A 36 14.26 -24.31 26.98
C TYR A 36 14.95 -23.70 25.77
N ARG A 37 16.15 -24.20 25.44
CA ARG A 37 16.97 -23.67 24.34
C ARG A 37 16.24 -23.79 23.01
N ASP A 38 15.66 -24.95 22.73
CA ASP A 38 15.03 -25.23 21.44
C ASP A 38 13.68 -24.49 21.32
N SER A 39 12.95 -24.32 22.43
CA SER A 39 11.71 -23.51 22.47
C SER A 39 12.00 -22.03 22.24
N ASN A 40 13.02 -21.48 22.90
CA ASN A 40 13.45 -20.09 22.68
C ASN A 40 13.96 -19.87 21.25
N TYR A 41 14.72 -20.82 20.72
CA TYR A 41 15.16 -20.78 19.33
C TYR A 41 13.98 -20.77 18.36
N LEU A 42 12.98 -21.64 18.57
CA LEU A 42 11.77 -21.68 17.75
C LEU A 42 10.99 -20.36 17.83
N PHE A 43 10.76 -19.84 19.04
CA PHE A 43 10.00 -18.61 19.27
C PHE A 43 10.72 -17.40 18.67
N SER A 44 12.03 -17.27 18.89
CA SER A 44 12.85 -16.19 18.32
C SER A 44 12.85 -16.25 16.78
N ASN A 45 12.94 -17.44 16.19
CA ASN A 45 12.89 -17.58 14.73
C ASN A 45 11.52 -17.26 14.16
N LEU A 46 10.44 -17.63 14.85
CA LEU A 46 9.08 -17.28 14.45
C LEU A 46 8.88 -15.75 14.47
N SER A 47 9.32 -15.11 15.55
CA SER A 47 9.27 -13.65 15.71
C SER A 47 10.11 -12.94 14.63
N LEU A 48 11.35 -13.40 14.41
CA LEU A 48 12.23 -12.87 13.36
C LEU A 48 11.65 -13.06 11.95
N ALA A 49 11.01 -14.21 11.68
CA ALA A 49 10.31 -14.44 10.42
C ALA A 49 9.13 -13.48 10.22
N GLN A 50 8.37 -13.16 11.28
CA GLN A 50 7.29 -12.18 11.24
C GLN A 50 7.84 -10.76 11.03
N LEU A 51 8.90 -10.37 11.73
CA LEU A 51 9.56 -9.07 11.56
C LEU A 51 10.13 -8.90 10.15
N ASN A 52 10.77 -9.94 9.60
CA ASN A 52 11.26 -9.93 8.22
C ASN A 52 10.13 -9.77 7.20
N LYS A 53 8.99 -10.45 7.41
CA LYS A 53 7.80 -10.27 6.58
C LYS A 53 7.25 -8.85 6.67
N ALA A 54 7.16 -8.29 7.87
CA ALA A 54 6.70 -6.90 8.08
C ALA A 54 7.65 -5.87 7.43
N SER A 55 8.96 -6.06 7.56
CA SER A 55 9.98 -5.22 6.92
C SER A 55 9.90 -5.29 5.39
N ASN A 56 9.74 -6.49 4.83
CA ASN A 56 9.54 -6.67 3.40
C ASN A 56 8.24 -6.02 2.92
N LEU A 57 7.14 -6.15 3.66
CA LEU A 57 5.88 -5.49 3.37
C LEU A 57 6.03 -3.95 3.38
N LYS A 58 6.73 -3.40 4.38
CA LYS A 58 7.05 -1.96 4.48
C LYS A 58 7.86 -1.49 3.27
N LYS A 59 8.89 -2.25 2.87
CA LYS A 59 9.68 -1.96 1.65
C LYS A 59 8.79 -1.97 0.41
N THR A 60 7.91 -2.96 0.26
CA THR A 60 6.98 -3.04 -0.87
C THR A 60 6.02 -1.85 -0.91
N PHE A 61 5.39 -1.49 0.20
CA PHE A 61 4.51 -0.32 0.25
C PHE A 61 5.24 1.00 -0.01
N ARG A 62 6.51 1.12 0.43
CA ARG A 62 7.35 2.27 0.10
C ARG A 62 7.63 2.35 -1.41
N HIS A 63 7.94 1.23 -2.05
CA HIS A 63 8.09 1.20 -3.52
C HIS A 63 6.77 1.56 -4.22
N PHE A 64 5.63 1.04 -3.74
CA PHE A 64 4.32 1.39 -4.27
C PHE A 64 4.01 2.89 -4.13
N ALA A 65 4.34 3.50 -2.99
CA ALA A 65 4.15 4.92 -2.75
C ALA A 65 4.86 5.81 -3.79
N TYR A 66 6.04 5.41 -4.26
CA TYR A 66 6.81 6.18 -5.24
C TYR A 66 6.45 5.86 -6.69
N VAL A 67 6.09 4.62 -6.99
CA VAL A 67 5.92 4.14 -8.37
C VAL A 67 4.47 4.24 -8.85
N PHE A 68 3.49 3.87 -8.02
CA PHE A 68 2.09 3.79 -8.47
C PHE A 68 1.43 5.15 -8.71
N PRO A 69 1.57 6.16 -7.83
CA PRO A 69 0.95 7.47 -8.07
C PRO A 69 1.33 8.11 -9.43
N PRO A 70 2.62 8.21 -9.83
CA PRO A 70 2.96 8.79 -11.12
C PRO A 70 2.50 7.92 -12.30
N ILE A 71 2.61 6.59 -12.21
CA ILE A 71 2.14 5.69 -13.28
C ILE A 71 0.63 5.84 -13.49
N THR A 72 -0.14 5.82 -12.42
CA THR A 72 -1.60 5.96 -12.49
C THR A 72 -2.00 7.34 -13.00
N PHE A 73 -1.30 8.40 -12.59
CA PHE A 73 -1.52 9.75 -13.12
C PHE A 73 -1.26 9.81 -14.64
N VAL A 74 -0.16 9.22 -15.11
CA VAL A 74 0.16 9.17 -16.55
C VAL A 74 -0.90 8.38 -17.31
N ILE A 75 -1.30 7.20 -16.83
CA ILE A 75 -2.29 6.35 -17.49
C ILE A 75 -3.68 7.02 -17.54
N LEU A 76 -4.09 7.71 -16.48
CA LEU A 76 -5.41 8.36 -16.42
C LEU A 76 -5.44 9.70 -17.16
N TYR A 77 -4.40 10.52 -17.04
CA TYR A 77 -4.41 11.90 -17.53
C TYR A 77 -3.88 12.05 -18.96
N LEU A 78 -2.85 11.28 -19.33
CA LEU A 78 -2.17 11.46 -20.62
C LEU A 78 -3.06 11.09 -21.82
N PRO A 79 -3.81 9.97 -21.85
CA PRO A 79 -4.63 9.63 -23.00
C PRO A 79 -5.76 10.65 -23.28
N PRO A 80 -6.54 11.14 -22.29
CA PRO A 80 -7.51 12.20 -22.52
C PRO A 80 -6.90 13.50 -23.03
N LEU A 81 -5.69 13.84 -22.57
CA LEU A 81 -4.95 15.02 -23.01
C LEU A 81 -4.49 14.89 -24.47
N ILE A 82 -3.94 13.74 -24.86
CA ILE A 82 -3.57 13.44 -26.25
C ILE A 82 -4.81 13.53 -27.16
N LEU A 83 -5.93 12.90 -26.76
CA LEU A 83 -7.19 12.98 -27.49
C LEU A 83 -7.71 14.43 -27.61
N HIS A 84 -7.57 15.23 -26.55
CA HIS A 84 -7.90 16.65 -26.59
C HIS A 84 -7.11 17.39 -27.67
N PHE A 85 -5.80 17.19 -27.75
CA PHE A 85 -4.96 17.84 -28.77
C PHE A 85 -5.32 17.41 -30.19
N PHE A 86 -5.59 16.12 -30.42
CA PHE A 86 -6.06 15.65 -31.73
C PHE A 86 -7.39 16.27 -32.15
N ILE A 87 -8.35 16.34 -31.23
CA ILE A 87 -9.65 16.98 -31.49
C ILE A 87 -9.49 18.49 -31.72
N LEU A 88 -8.63 19.16 -30.96
CA LEU A 88 -8.37 20.58 -31.13
C LEU A 88 -7.69 20.88 -32.46
N HIS A 89 -6.80 19.99 -32.92
CA HIS A 89 -6.19 20.08 -34.25
C HIS A 89 -7.22 19.91 -35.37
N SER A 90 -8.12 18.93 -35.26
CA SER A 90 -9.18 18.73 -36.25
C SER A 90 -10.19 19.89 -36.24
N GLU A 91 -10.58 20.40 -35.07
CA GLU A 91 -11.42 21.59 -34.94
C GLU A 91 -10.76 22.84 -35.57
N LYS A 92 -9.45 23.06 -35.37
CA LYS A 92 -8.71 24.16 -36.00
C LYS A 92 -8.72 24.06 -37.52
N LYS A 93 -8.55 22.85 -38.09
CA LYS A 93 -8.65 22.63 -39.53
C LYS A 93 -10.05 22.98 -40.06
N LEU A 94 -11.12 22.54 -39.37
CA LEU A 94 -12.49 22.90 -39.73
C LEU A 94 -12.73 24.42 -39.67
N GLN A 95 -12.22 25.09 -38.62
CA GLN A 95 -12.33 26.55 -38.51
C GLN A 95 -11.57 27.27 -39.62
N LEU A 96 -10.42 26.75 -40.06
CA LEU A 96 -9.63 27.34 -41.13
C LEU A 96 -10.35 27.23 -42.47
N ILE A 97 -10.96 26.07 -42.77
CA ILE A 97 -11.85 25.89 -43.93
C ILE A 97 -12.99 26.90 -43.89
N LEU A 98 -13.67 27.02 -42.75
CA LEU A 98 -14.77 27.98 -42.60
C LEU A 98 -14.29 29.42 -42.77
N LYS A 99 -13.08 29.78 -42.32
CA LYS A 99 -12.54 31.13 -42.51
C LYS A 99 -12.24 31.44 -43.98
N THR A 100 -11.71 30.47 -44.74
CA THR A 100 -11.31 30.66 -46.14
C THR A 100 -12.45 30.65 -47.16
N VAL A 101 -13.66 30.21 -46.79
CA VAL A 101 -14.84 30.34 -47.66
C VAL A 101 -15.24 31.81 -47.82
N ASP A 102 -15.63 32.21 -49.05
CA ASP A 102 -16.04 33.57 -49.38
C ASP A 102 -17.26 34.04 -48.56
N ILE A 103 -17.31 35.35 -48.27
CA ILE A 103 -18.35 35.98 -47.46
C ILE A 103 -19.73 35.83 -48.12
N ASN A 104 -19.79 35.91 -49.45
CA ASN A 104 -21.02 35.76 -50.21
C ASN A 104 -21.64 34.36 -50.02
N SER A 105 -20.84 33.31 -50.20
CA SER A 105 -21.28 31.93 -49.99
C SER A 105 -21.63 31.62 -48.53
N LYS A 106 -20.95 32.29 -47.57
CA LYS A 106 -21.34 32.23 -46.15
C LYS A 106 -22.70 32.87 -45.88
N ASN A 107 -23.03 33.96 -46.56
CA ASN A 107 -24.31 34.65 -46.39
C ASN A 107 -25.45 33.88 -47.07
N GLU A 108 -25.22 33.31 -48.24
CA GLU A 108 -26.17 32.41 -48.92
C GLU A 108 -26.48 31.16 -48.07
N ALA A 109 -25.46 30.57 -47.45
CA ALA A 109 -25.65 29.47 -46.50
C ALA A 109 -26.39 29.88 -45.21
N LYS A 110 -26.51 31.18 -44.89
CA LYS A 110 -27.30 31.71 -43.78
C LYS A 110 -28.74 32.01 -44.18
N GLU A 111 -29.02 32.46 -45.40
CA GLU A 111 -30.38 32.83 -45.83
C GLU A 111 -31.36 31.66 -45.73
N THR A 112 -30.89 30.43 -45.99
CA THR A 112 -31.69 29.20 -45.82
C THR A 112 -32.09 28.91 -44.37
N LEU A 113 -31.45 29.51 -43.36
CA LEU A 113 -31.85 29.41 -41.94
C LEU A 113 -32.98 30.40 -41.57
N ILE A 114 -33.05 31.55 -42.24
CA ILE A 114 -33.93 32.65 -41.86
C ILE A 114 -35.39 32.38 -42.29
N LEU A 115 -35.60 31.52 -43.29
CA LEU A 115 -36.92 31.16 -43.81
C LEU A 115 -37.78 30.29 -42.86
N GLN A 116 -37.22 29.71 -41.80
CA GLN A 116 -37.99 28.85 -40.86
C GLN A 116 -38.16 29.37 -39.44
N ASN A 117 -37.44 30.40 -38.98
CA ASN A 117 -37.65 30.96 -37.63
C ASN A 117 -37.61 32.50 -37.66
N LYS A 118 -38.80 33.12 -37.78
CA LYS A 118 -39.03 34.47 -37.26
C LYS A 118 -39.12 34.39 -35.73
N ASP A 119 -37.99 34.37 -35.02
CA ASP A 119 -37.78 35.19 -33.82
C ASP A 119 -36.50 34.90 -33.02
N ASP A 120 -35.82 33.77 -33.21
CA ASP A 120 -34.53 33.58 -32.57
C ASP A 120 -33.42 34.05 -33.48
N GLY A 121 -33.04 35.32 -33.32
CA GLY A 121 -31.80 35.84 -33.85
C GLY A 121 -30.67 34.90 -33.43
N ILE A 122 -30.21 34.08 -34.38
CA ILE A 122 -28.99 33.27 -34.28
C ILE A 122 -27.85 34.28 -34.19
N LYS A 123 -27.67 34.85 -33.00
CA LYS A 123 -26.41 35.46 -32.61
C LYS A 123 -25.41 34.38 -32.89
N PHE A 124 -24.50 34.64 -33.82
CA PHE A 124 -23.23 33.92 -33.90
C PHE A 124 -22.66 33.98 -32.49
N ALA A 125 -22.95 32.95 -31.71
CA ALA A 125 -22.60 32.91 -30.31
C ALA A 125 -21.09 33.09 -30.28
N ASP A 126 -20.67 34.15 -29.60
CA ASP A 126 -19.28 34.43 -29.29
C ASP A 126 -18.57 33.13 -28.90
N ASN A 127 -17.83 32.54 -29.84
CA ASN A 127 -17.04 31.32 -29.66
C ASN A 127 -15.97 31.50 -28.56
N THR A 128 -15.76 32.74 -28.09
CA THR A 128 -14.89 33.08 -26.96
C THR A 128 -15.42 32.54 -25.63
N LYS A 129 -16.74 32.50 -25.38
CA LYS A 129 -17.31 31.97 -24.11
C LYS A 129 -17.27 30.45 -24.01
N GLU A 130 -17.33 29.72 -25.12
CA GLU A 130 -17.24 28.25 -25.08
C GLU A 130 -15.81 27.73 -24.88
N THR A 131 -14.81 28.50 -25.32
CA THR A 131 -13.40 28.11 -25.17
C THR A 131 -13.00 28.03 -23.69
N ALA A 132 -13.50 28.96 -22.86
CA ALA A 132 -13.30 28.95 -21.41
C ALA A 132 -13.90 27.71 -20.73
N LYS A 133 -15.11 27.30 -21.13
CA LYS A 133 -15.75 26.07 -20.61
C LYS A 133 -14.94 24.81 -20.95
N ARG A 134 -14.36 24.74 -22.15
CA ARG A 134 -13.52 23.60 -22.60
C ARG A 134 -12.22 23.52 -21.81
N ALA A 135 -11.57 24.65 -21.58
CA ALA A 135 -10.38 24.72 -20.73
C ALA A 135 -10.71 24.34 -19.27
N ALA A 136 -11.83 24.85 -18.73
CA ALA A 136 -12.29 24.52 -17.39
C ALA A 136 -12.54 23.01 -17.20
N LEU A 137 -13.14 22.33 -18.17
CA LEU A 137 -13.32 20.86 -18.11
C LEU A 137 -12.00 20.10 -18.12
N LEU A 138 -10.99 20.57 -18.87
CA LEU A 138 -9.67 19.94 -18.89
C LEU A 138 -8.92 20.16 -17.56
N VAL A 139 -9.03 21.36 -16.98
CA VAL A 139 -8.52 21.65 -15.63
C VAL A 139 -9.22 20.77 -14.59
N LEU A 140 -10.54 20.60 -14.68
CA LEU A 140 -11.31 19.73 -13.79
C LEU A 140 -10.87 18.26 -13.89
N LYS A 141 -10.57 17.75 -15.09
CA LYS A 141 -9.98 16.41 -15.25
C LYS A 141 -8.58 16.30 -14.63
N GLY A 142 -7.75 17.32 -14.81
CA GLY A 142 -6.44 17.40 -14.16
C GLY A 142 -6.57 17.38 -12.64
N PHE A 143 -7.54 18.13 -12.10
CA PHE A 143 -7.87 18.12 -10.69
C PHE A 143 -8.22 16.72 -10.19
N TRP A 144 -9.10 15.98 -10.88
CA TRP A 144 -9.42 14.60 -10.51
C TRP A 144 -8.20 13.67 -10.58
N GLY A 145 -7.33 13.84 -11.58
CA GLY A 145 -6.06 13.11 -11.67
C GLY A 145 -5.15 13.39 -10.47
N PHE A 146 -5.03 14.64 -10.04
CA PHE A 146 -4.29 15.00 -8.82
C PHE A 146 -4.95 14.44 -7.55
N CYS A 147 -6.27 14.50 -7.42
CA CYS A 147 -6.99 13.88 -6.31
C CYS A 147 -6.67 12.38 -6.20
N PHE A 148 -6.69 11.67 -7.33
CA PHE A 148 -6.36 10.24 -7.37
C PHE A 148 -4.89 9.98 -6.97
N PHE A 149 -3.97 10.80 -7.48
CA PHE A 149 -2.56 10.76 -7.09
C PHE A 149 -2.39 10.90 -5.56
N PHE A 150 -3.01 11.91 -4.96
CA PHE A 150 -2.92 12.15 -3.52
C PHE A 150 -3.59 11.06 -2.70
N LEU A 151 -4.70 10.47 -3.18
CA LEU A 151 -5.36 9.36 -2.49
C LEU A 151 -4.49 8.10 -2.45
N ILE A 152 -3.83 7.73 -3.55
CA ILE A 152 -2.91 6.58 -3.57
C ILE A 152 -1.69 6.84 -2.67
N LEU A 153 -1.15 8.06 -2.72
CA LEU A 153 -0.03 8.45 -1.86
C LEU A 153 -0.43 8.40 -0.38
N ALA A 154 -1.58 8.97 -0.03
CA ALA A 154 -2.11 8.91 1.34
C ALA A 154 -2.34 7.47 1.80
N SER A 155 -2.91 6.61 0.93
CA SER A 155 -3.11 5.17 1.20
C SER A 155 -1.80 4.46 1.53
N SER A 156 -0.76 4.72 0.73
CA SER A 156 0.55 4.12 0.91
C SER A 156 1.20 4.62 2.20
N MET A 157 1.10 5.91 2.50
CA MET A 157 1.65 6.51 3.72
C MET A 157 0.97 5.99 5.00
N VAL A 158 -0.37 5.88 4.98
CA VAL A 158 -1.14 5.27 6.07
C VAL A 158 -0.73 3.81 6.26
N SER A 159 -0.60 3.04 5.18
CA SER A 159 -0.17 1.63 5.24
C SER A 159 1.24 1.47 5.83
N ILE A 160 2.18 2.35 5.46
CA ILE A 160 3.54 2.36 6.02
C ILE A 160 3.51 2.64 7.52
N LYS A 161 2.76 3.66 7.97
CA LYS A 161 2.65 4.01 9.38
C LYS A 161 2.02 2.88 10.21
N MET A 162 0.95 2.28 9.71
CA MET A 162 0.29 1.17 10.41
C MET A 162 1.17 -0.07 10.48
N THR A 163 1.89 -0.40 9.40
CA THR A 163 2.85 -1.51 9.39
C THR A 163 3.98 -1.29 10.39
N GLU A 164 4.43 -0.04 10.56
CA GLU A 164 5.45 0.31 11.54
C GLU A 164 4.96 0.13 12.99
N ASN A 165 3.75 0.62 13.30
CA ASN A 165 3.14 0.41 14.61
C ASN A 165 2.96 -1.09 14.94
N LEU A 166 2.44 -1.87 13.98
CA LEU A 166 2.27 -3.32 14.14
C LEU A 166 3.62 -4.04 14.33
N SER A 167 4.67 -3.60 13.64
CA SER A 167 6.01 -4.16 13.81
C SER A 167 6.55 -3.88 15.22
N LYS A 168 6.38 -2.64 15.74
CA LYS A 168 6.78 -2.28 17.10
C LYS A 168 6.03 -3.11 18.14
N LEU A 169 4.71 -3.18 18.01
CA LEU A 169 3.87 -4.00 18.88
C LEU A 169 4.25 -5.48 18.85
N ASN A 170 4.61 -6.03 17.70
CA ASN A 170 5.07 -7.43 17.60
C ASN A 170 6.40 -7.65 18.34
N SER A 171 7.36 -6.74 18.21
CA SER A 171 8.63 -6.81 18.94
C SER A 171 8.40 -6.71 20.46
N TRP A 172 7.57 -5.76 20.90
CA TRP A 172 7.28 -5.61 22.33
C TRP A 172 6.49 -6.79 22.89
N ASN A 173 5.55 -7.34 22.12
CA ASN A 173 4.83 -8.56 22.49
C ASN A 173 5.79 -9.76 22.62
N ASN A 174 6.78 -9.88 21.73
CA ASN A 174 7.82 -10.91 21.84
C ASN A 174 8.60 -10.78 23.14
N PHE A 175 9.01 -9.57 23.53
CA PHE A 175 9.67 -9.34 24.82
C PHE A 175 8.72 -9.61 26.00
N ALA A 176 7.46 -9.18 25.95
CA ALA A 176 6.47 -9.41 27.00
C ALA A 176 6.21 -10.91 27.24
N CYS A 177 5.97 -11.68 26.17
CA CYS A 177 5.83 -13.13 26.26
C CYS A 177 7.10 -13.81 26.79
N SER A 178 8.27 -13.33 26.36
CA SER A 178 9.56 -13.85 26.85
C SER A 178 9.75 -13.56 28.35
N ARG A 179 9.38 -12.37 28.83
CA ARG A 179 9.40 -12.03 30.28
C ARG A 179 8.51 -12.98 31.07
N LEU A 180 7.29 -13.22 30.59
CA LEU A 180 6.36 -14.14 31.25
C LEU A 180 6.95 -15.56 31.31
N SER A 181 7.44 -16.10 30.19
CA SER A 181 8.05 -17.44 30.15
C SER A 181 9.28 -17.55 31.07
N LEU A 182 10.23 -16.62 30.92
CA LEU A 182 11.48 -16.60 31.69
C LEU A 182 11.24 -16.41 33.18
N SER A 183 10.17 -15.69 33.58
CA SER A 183 9.81 -15.54 34.99
C SER A 183 9.37 -16.86 35.62
N VAL A 184 8.62 -17.69 34.90
CA VAL A 184 8.20 -19.02 35.36
C VAL A 184 9.39 -19.99 35.38
N GLU A 185 10.20 -19.95 34.33
CA GLU A 185 11.39 -20.81 34.20
C GLU A 185 12.47 -20.49 35.24
N SER A 186 12.74 -19.21 35.50
CA SER A 186 13.66 -18.79 36.55
C SER A 186 13.15 -19.20 37.94
N LEU A 187 11.84 -19.05 38.21
CA LEU A 187 11.26 -19.48 39.48
C LEU A 187 11.42 -20.99 39.68
N ASN A 188 11.09 -21.78 38.66
CA ASN A 188 11.20 -23.23 38.69
C ASN A 188 12.65 -23.69 38.91
N THR A 189 13.62 -23.08 38.20
CA THR A 189 15.03 -23.45 38.34
C THR A 189 15.62 -23.04 39.68
N ILE A 190 15.25 -21.89 40.24
CA ILE A 190 15.65 -21.48 41.59
C ILE A 190 15.04 -22.44 42.64
N LEU A 191 13.77 -22.83 42.49
CA LEU A 191 13.14 -23.80 43.40
C LEU A 191 13.79 -25.18 43.35
N ILE A 192 14.20 -25.64 42.16
CA ILE A 192 14.98 -26.88 42.02
C ILE A 192 16.30 -26.75 42.79
N CYS A 193 17.01 -25.61 42.66
CA CYS A 193 18.23 -25.38 43.42
C CYS A 193 17.97 -25.45 44.94
N ILE A 194 16.93 -24.78 45.44
CA ILE A 194 16.51 -24.82 46.85
C ILE A 194 16.29 -26.26 47.34
N VAL A 195 15.54 -27.06 46.57
CA VAL A 195 15.28 -28.47 46.91
C VAL A 195 16.56 -29.30 46.92
N ILE A 196 17.50 -29.04 46.00
CA ILE A 196 18.81 -29.73 45.95
C ILE A 196 19.58 -29.54 47.26
N GLN A 197 19.56 -28.33 47.83
CA GLN A 197 20.29 -28.02 49.07
C GLN A 197 19.56 -28.52 50.32
N ASP A 198 18.24 -28.31 50.43
CA ASP A 198 17.48 -28.66 51.64
C ASP A 198 17.20 -30.16 51.77
N VAL A 199 17.12 -30.88 50.65
CA VAL A 199 16.83 -32.32 50.63
C VAL A 199 18.04 -33.06 50.07
N PRO A 200 19.06 -33.36 50.91
CA PRO A 200 20.27 -34.01 50.46
C PRO A 200 19.96 -35.39 49.85
N GLY A 201 20.59 -35.69 48.71
CA GLY A 201 20.34 -36.91 47.97
C GLY A 201 19.08 -36.87 47.09
N THR A 202 18.61 -35.69 46.69
CA THR A 202 17.61 -35.49 45.61
C THR A 202 18.25 -35.34 44.22
N TYR A 203 19.49 -34.86 44.14
CA TYR A 203 20.31 -34.81 42.91
C TYR A 203 21.77 -35.20 43.19
N PRO A 204 22.47 -35.92 42.28
CA PRO A 204 23.91 -36.16 42.40
C PRO A 204 24.66 -34.82 42.46
N GLU A 205 25.70 -34.74 43.30
CA GLU A 205 26.50 -33.52 43.49
C GLU A 205 27.06 -32.93 42.18
N ILE A 206 27.33 -33.79 41.19
CA ILE A 206 27.82 -33.40 39.86
C ILE A 206 26.87 -32.42 39.15
N TYR A 207 25.56 -32.48 39.44
CA TYR A 207 24.56 -31.63 38.80
C TYR A 207 24.26 -30.33 39.58
N HIS A 208 24.82 -30.15 40.78
CA HIS A 208 24.51 -28.97 41.61
C HIS A 208 24.98 -27.69 40.94
N ASP A 209 26.25 -27.63 40.52
CA ASP A 209 26.82 -26.48 39.82
C ASP A 209 26.10 -26.22 38.49
N TYR A 210 25.69 -27.29 37.79
CA TYR A 210 24.94 -27.18 36.54
C TYR A 210 23.59 -26.48 36.71
N PHE A 211 22.80 -26.84 37.73
CA PHE A 211 21.51 -26.19 37.97
C PHE A 211 21.67 -24.74 38.45
N LEU A 212 22.70 -24.45 39.26
CA LEU A 212 23.02 -23.08 39.69
C LEU A 212 23.37 -22.18 38.49
N ASP A 213 24.19 -22.68 37.57
CA ASP A 213 24.56 -21.94 36.36
C ASP A 213 23.34 -21.69 35.46
N ILE A 214 22.47 -22.70 35.28
CA ILE A 214 21.23 -22.53 34.50
C ILE A 214 20.30 -21.50 35.15
N ALA A 215 20.05 -21.60 36.46
CA ALA A 215 19.17 -20.67 37.16
C ALA A 215 19.68 -19.23 37.03
N LYS A 216 21.00 -19.03 37.15
CA LYS A 216 21.63 -17.73 36.95
C LYS A 216 21.47 -17.21 35.52
N ILE A 217 21.73 -18.04 34.51
CA ILE A 217 21.59 -17.67 33.10
C ILE A 217 20.15 -17.22 32.80
N ILE A 218 19.15 -17.98 33.25
CA ILE A 218 17.74 -17.66 32.99
C ILE A 218 17.32 -16.39 33.73
N LEU A 219 17.77 -16.21 34.97
CA LEU A 219 17.49 -15.01 35.76
C LEU A 219 18.10 -13.75 35.13
N ASP A 220 19.36 -13.82 34.69
CA ASP A 220 20.01 -12.72 33.99
C ASP A 220 19.33 -12.43 32.65
N LYS A 221 18.86 -13.46 31.94
CA LYS A 221 18.14 -13.30 30.68
C LYS A 221 16.77 -12.64 30.86
N LEU A 222 16.05 -12.95 31.95
CA LEU A 222 14.81 -12.28 32.30
C LEU A 222 15.03 -10.77 32.45
N TYR A 223 16.06 -10.37 33.20
CA TYR A 223 16.41 -8.98 33.40
C TYR A 223 16.82 -8.29 32.08
N GLU A 224 17.64 -8.95 31.26
CA GLU A 224 18.06 -8.42 29.96
C GLU A 224 16.85 -8.16 29.05
N ILE A 225 15.91 -9.10 28.97
CA ILE A 225 14.70 -8.95 28.14
C ILE A 225 13.79 -7.84 28.69
N ASP A 226 13.72 -7.71 30.01
CA ASP A 226 12.98 -6.63 30.66
C ASP A 226 13.57 -5.26 30.33
N ASP A 227 14.89 -5.09 30.47
CA ASP A 227 15.58 -3.85 30.10
C ASP A 227 15.43 -3.55 28.60
N ASN A 228 15.60 -4.56 27.73
CA ASN A 228 15.40 -4.42 26.29
C ASN A 228 13.98 -3.94 25.91
N LEU A 229 12.95 -4.30 26.69
CA LEU A 229 11.58 -3.83 26.46
C LEU A 229 11.42 -2.35 26.84
N ILE A 230 11.98 -1.94 27.98
CA ILE A 230 11.82 -0.58 28.53
C ILE A 230 12.75 0.42 27.85
N SER A 231 14.02 0.06 27.71
CA SER A 231 15.10 0.88 27.17
C SER A 231 15.20 0.81 25.64
N GLY A 232 14.69 -0.27 25.05
CA GLY A 232 14.83 -0.56 23.62
C GLY A 232 16.16 -1.25 23.29
N THR A 233 16.32 -1.61 22.02
CA THR A 233 17.53 -2.20 21.44
C THR A 233 17.91 -1.46 20.14
N ASP A 234 19.00 -1.85 19.49
CA ASP A 234 19.37 -1.33 18.17
C ASP A 234 18.29 -1.58 17.10
N ASP A 235 17.51 -2.67 17.28
CA ASP A 235 16.47 -3.11 16.34
C ASP A 235 15.04 -2.73 16.76
N SER A 236 14.80 -2.39 18.03
CA SER A 236 13.47 -2.09 18.58
C SER A 236 13.50 -0.82 19.42
N GLU A 237 12.59 0.10 19.15
CA GLU A 237 12.40 1.27 20.01
C GLU A 237 11.88 0.87 21.40
N ALA A 238 12.13 1.72 22.39
CA ALA A 238 11.56 1.63 23.73
C ALA A 238 10.02 1.67 23.69
N CYS A 239 9.35 0.92 24.58
CA CYS A 239 7.89 0.92 24.65
C CYS A 239 7.29 2.18 25.31
N LYS A 240 8.14 3.00 25.94
CA LYS A 240 7.74 4.16 26.74
C LYS A 240 6.96 5.20 25.92
N GLY A 241 5.79 5.60 26.42
CA GLY A 241 4.96 6.65 25.82
C GLY A 241 4.06 6.17 24.68
N PHE A 242 4.03 4.86 24.38
CA PHE A 242 3.16 4.31 23.35
C PHE A 242 1.71 4.15 23.85
N ASP A 243 1.52 3.65 25.06
CA ASP A 243 0.21 3.44 25.70
C ASP A 243 0.31 3.70 27.19
N GLU A 244 -0.57 4.55 27.71
CA GLU A 244 -0.55 4.97 29.12
C GLU A 244 -0.78 3.80 30.09
N VAL A 245 -1.55 2.79 29.69
CA VAL A 245 -1.83 1.61 30.52
C VAL A 245 -0.59 0.74 30.61
N LEU A 246 0.09 0.50 29.48
CA LEU A 246 1.37 -0.22 29.46
C LEU A 246 2.44 0.51 30.28
N ASP A 247 2.57 1.83 30.13
CA ASP A 247 3.51 2.63 30.91
C ASP A 247 3.19 2.55 32.41
N LYS A 248 1.90 2.54 32.77
CA LYS A 248 1.46 2.42 34.16
C LYS A 248 1.91 1.11 34.81
N TYR A 249 1.85 0.01 34.08
CA TYR A 249 2.28 -1.29 34.61
C TYR A 249 3.80 -1.47 34.57
N ASN A 250 4.47 -0.98 33.52
CA ASN A 250 5.88 -1.26 33.28
C ASN A 250 6.84 -0.21 33.86
N ILE A 251 6.44 1.07 33.94
CA ILE A 251 7.34 2.20 34.20
C ILE A 251 6.91 3.01 35.43
N TYR A 252 5.63 3.42 35.51
CA TYR A 252 5.19 4.33 36.56
C TYR A 252 5.06 3.66 37.93
N GLU A 253 5.48 4.41 38.96
CA GLU A 253 5.41 4.01 40.35
C GLU A 253 4.41 4.86 41.16
N PRO A 254 3.39 4.24 41.76
CA PRO A 254 2.88 4.69 43.04
C PRO A 254 3.67 4.02 44.18
N TYR A 255 4.53 4.76 44.90
CA TYR A 255 5.25 4.33 46.14
C TYR A 255 4.35 3.49 47.11
N LYS A 256 4.80 2.55 47.96
CA LYS A 256 5.88 2.54 48.98
C LYS A 256 6.35 1.09 49.33
N TYR A 257 5.88 0.09 48.57
CA TYR A 257 6.08 -1.34 48.79
C TYR A 257 6.14 -2.07 47.43
N TYR A 258 6.82 -3.22 47.33
CA TYR A 258 6.96 -4.00 46.09
C TYR A 258 5.61 -4.38 45.44
N LYS A 259 4.52 -4.42 46.23
CA LYS A 259 3.14 -4.57 45.73
C LYS A 259 2.72 -3.48 44.75
N ASN A 260 3.21 -2.25 44.89
CA ASN A 260 2.86 -1.14 44.00
C ASN A 260 4.01 -0.73 43.07
N ALA A 261 5.18 -1.37 43.19
CA ALA A 261 6.30 -1.15 42.28
C ALA A 261 5.90 -1.45 40.83
N SER A 262 6.57 -0.82 39.87
CA SER A 262 6.40 -1.15 38.45
C SER A 262 6.93 -2.56 38.15
N LEU A 263 6.49 -3.18 37.06
CA LEU A 263 6.97 -4.52 36.69
C LEU A 263 8.49 -4.58 36.51
N HIS A 264 9.10 -3.53 35.94
CA HIS A 264 10.56 -3.42 35.80
C HIS A 264 11.24 -3.57 37.17
N GLN A 265 10.78 -2.79 38.16
CA GLN A 265 11.32 -2.86 39.52
C GLN A 265 10.99 -4.16 40.25
N GLN A 266 9.82 -4.76 39.98
CA GLN A 266 9.49 -6.07 40.53
C GLN A 266 10.47 -7.12 40.03
N ILE A 267 10.83 -7.07 38.75
CA ILE A 267 11.85 -7.95 38.16
C ILE A 267 13.23 -7.66 38.77
N ASP A 268 13.59 -6.40 39.02
CA ASP A 268 14.84 -6.03 39.70
C ASP A 268 14.92 -6.58 41.13
N ILE A 269 13.84 -6.46 41.89
CA ILE A 269 13.73 -6.97 43.26
C ILE A 269 13.76 -8.51 43.23
N TYR A 270 13.03 -9.13 42.31
CA TYR A 270 13.04 -10.58 42.10
C TYR A 270 14.45 -11.08 41.77
N ARG A 271 15.16 -10.41 40.85
CA ARG A 271 16.55 -10.71 40.52
C ARG A 271 17.45 -10.60 41.75
N SER A 272 17.28 -9.55 42.54
CA SER A 272 18.09 -9.35 43.74
C SER A 272 17.94 -10.49 44.75
N TYR A 273 16.70 -10.94 45.02
CA TYR A 273 16.46 -12.12 45.87
C TYR A 273 17.01 -13.41 45.24
N GLY A 274 16.75 -13.63 43.95
CA GLY A 274 17.21 -14.83 43.25
C GLY A 274 18.73 -14.93 43.23
N THR A 275 19.44 -13.83 42.93
CA THR A 275 20.91 -13.78 42.95
C THR A 275 21.45 -14.02 44.34
N LYS A 276 20.89 -13.40 45.39
CA LYS A 276 21.32 -13.63 46.78
C LYS A 276 21.20 -15.10 47.16
N ILE A 277 20.04 -15.72 46.89
CA ILE A 277 19.82 -17.15 47.16
C ILE A 277 20.87 -17.98 46.43
N LEU A 278 21.02 -17.80 45.11
CA LEU A 278 21.97 -18.57 44.30
C LEU A 278 23.43 -18.40 44.75
N GLU A 279 23.82 -17.19 45.20
CA GLU A 279 25.15 -16.93 45.75
C GLU A 279 25.37 -17.64 47.09
N ASP A 280 24.38 -17.65 47.98
CA ASP A 280 24.43 -18.39 49.24
C ASP A 280 24.57 -19.90 48.98
N MET A 281 23.82 -20.46 48.02
CA MET A 281 23.93 -21.87 47.65
C MET A 281 25.32 -22.20 47.10
N LYS A 282 25.86 -21.33 46.23
CA LYS A 282 27.19 -21.50 45.64
C LYS A 282 28.29 -21.50 46.69
N ASN A 283 28.15 -20.66 47.72
CA ASN A 283 29.07 -20.59 48.85
C ASN A 283 28.85 -21.71 49.87
N ARG A 284 27.84 -22.58 49.66
CA ARG A 284 27.40 -23.64 50.58
C ARG A 284 27.00 -23.08 51.95
N SER A 285 26.50 -21.85 52.00
CA SER A 285 25.90 -21.26 53.19
C SER A 285 24.40 -21.53 53.25
N GLU A 286 23.83 -21.50 54.46
CA GLU A 286 22.38 -21.50 54.64
C GLU A 286 21.79 -20.20 54.07
N PHE A 287 20.79 -20.31 53.20
CA PHE A 287 20.05 -19.15 52.71
C PHE A 287 18.95 -18.75 53.71
N GLU A 288 18.60 -17.46 53.74
CA GLU A 288 17.54 -16.99 54.64
C GLU A 288 16.16 -17.40 54.11
N VAL A 289 15.38 -18.13 54.93
CA VAL A 289 14.01 -18.56 54.58
C VAL A 289 13.12 -17.37 54.18
N SER A 290 13.35 -16.19 54.76
CA SER A 290 12.64 -14.97 54.42
C SER A 290 12.81 -14.57 52.96
N ASP A 291 14.00 -14.78 52.37
CA ASP A 291 14.26 -14.39 50.99
C ASP A 291 13.52 -15.30 50.01
N VAL A 292 13.48 -16.61 50.29
CA VAL A 292 12.72 -17.59 49.50
C VAL A 292 11.22 -17.29 49.56
N VAL A 293 10.69 -17.01 50.75
CA VAL A 293 9.27 -16.67 50.92
C VAL A 293 8.93 -15.36 50.20
N ASN A 294 9.78 -14.35 50.29
CA ASN A 294 9.59 -13.08 49.60
C ASN A 294 9.67 -13.23 48.07
N LEU A 295 10.60 -14.04 47.57
CA LEU A 295 10.73 -14.36 46.15
C LEU A 295 9.46 -15.05 45.63
N LEU A 296 9.00 -16.11 46.30
CA LEU A 296 7.77 -16.84 45.96
C LEU A 296 6.54 -15.93 45.97
N PHE A 297 6.39 -15.14 47.04
CA PHE A 297 5.26 -14.23 47.19
C PHE A 297 5.25 -13.15 46.11
N LEU A 298 6.41 -12.59 45.77
CA LEU A 298 6.53 -11.58 44.72
C LEU A 298 6.15 -12.15 43.35
N THR A 299 6.68 -13.31 42.98
CA THR A 299 6.41 -13.92 41.67
C THR A 299 4.97 -14.37 41.54
N ASP A 300 4.49 -15.20 42.47
CA ASP A 300 3.22 -15.92 42.35
C ASP A 300 2.02 -14.99 42.58
N TYR A 301 2.09 -14.14 43.60
CA TYR A 301 0.93 -13.32 44.00
C TYR A 301 0.87 -11.95 43.30
N ILE A 302 2.00 -11.42 42.79
CA ILE A 302 2.06 -10.04 42.30
C ILE A 302 2.52 -9.98 40.83
N MET A 303 3.65 -10.60 40.51
CA MET A 303 4.32 -10.37 39.23
C MET A 303 3.64 -11.11 38.08
N PHE A 304 3.24 -12.38 38.25
CA PHE A 304 2.63 -13.17 37.17
C PHE A 304 1.32 -12.59 36.65
N ASP A 305 0.41 -12.18 37.55
CA ASP A 305 -0.85 -11.54 37.17
C ASP A 305 -0.64 -10.28 36.33
N ARG A 306 0.36 -9.47 36.71
CA ARG A 306 0.72 -8.25 35.98
C ARG A 306 1.40 -8.53 34.65
N LEU A 307 2.31 -9.51 34.59
CA LEU A 307 2.94 -9.94 33.34
C LEU A 307 1.90 -10.47 32.34
N LEU A 308 0.92 -11.23 32.83
CA LEU A 308 -0.20 -11.70 32.02
C LEU A 308 -1.04 -10.53 31.52
N THR A 309 -1.45 -9.62 32.41
CA THR A 309 -2.22 -8.42 32.06
C THR A 309 -1.50 -7.55 31.01
N VAL A 310 -0.19 -7.36 31.13
CA VAL A 310 0.61 -6.60 30.16
C VAL A 310 0.67 -7.32 28.81
N THR A 311 0.83 -8.65 28.82
CA THR A 311 0.87 -9.46 27.60
C THR A 311 -0.49 -9.43 26.87
N GLU A 312 -1.59 -9.56 27.62
CA GLU A 312 -2.95 -9.41 27.09
C GLU A 312 -3.17 -8.01 26.50
N ARG A 313 -2.69 -6.96 27.18
CA ARG A 313 -2.78 -5.58 26.69
C ARG A 313 -2.04 -5.39 25.37
N TYR A 314 -0.86 -6.00 25.18
CA TYR A 314 -0.17 -5.96 23.88
C TYR A 314 -1.00 -6.63 22.78
N PHE A 315 -1.64 -7.76 23.07
CA PHE A 315 -2.53 -8.44 22.13
C PHE A 315 -3.76 -7.59 21.77
N GLU A 316 -4.37 -6.94 22.75
CA GLU A 316 -5.47 -5.98 22.52
C GLU A 316 -5.05 -4.83 21.62
N LEU A 317 -3.88 -4.23 21.87
CA LEU A 317 -3.35 -3.13 21.06
C LEU A 317 -3.06 -3.56 19.63
N CYS A 318 -2.52 -4.76 19.43
CA CYS A 318 -2.36 -5.36 18.10
C CYS A 318 -3.70 -5.48 17.36
N SER A 319 -4.74 -6.01 18.03
CA SER A 319 -6.08 -6.16 17.46
C SER A 319 -6.72 -4.80 17.12
N LEU A 320 -6.51 -3.81 17.97
CA LEU A 320 -7.02 -2.45 17.79
C LEU A 320 -6.32 -1.73 16.63
N GLU A 321 -5.00 -1.83 16.50
CA GLU A 321 -4.27 -1.28 15.35
C GLU A 321 -4.65 -1.99 14.04
N TYR A 322 -4.84 -3.31 14.07
CA TYR A 322 -5.34 -4.06 12.90
C TYR A 322 -6.73 -3.58 12.47
N THR A 323 -7.64 -3.37 13.44
CA THR A 323 -8.99 -2.88 13.17
C THR A 323 -8.98 -1.46 12.61
N LYS A 324 -8.13 -0.57 13.14
CA LYS A 324 -7.91 0.78 12.59
C LYS A 324 -7.35 0.73 11.17
N MET A 325 -6.40 -0.17 10.90
CA MET A 325 -5.85 -0.36 9.56
C MET A 325 -6.96 -0.77 8.57
N TRP A 326 -7.80 -1.73 8.94
CA TRP A 326 -8.93 -2.17 8.12
C TRP A 326 -9.93 -1.03 7.87
N GLN A 327 -10.33 -0.30 8.93
CA GLN A 327 -11.25 0.84 8.80
C GLN A 327 -10.70 1.92 7.86
N ASN A 328 -9.44 2.29 8.01
CA ASN A 328 -8.80 3.28 7.14
C ASN A 328 -8.74 2.80 5.67
N PHE A 329 -8.45 1.51 5.46
CA PHE A 329 -8.43 0.94 4.12
C PHE A 329 -9.81 0.99 3.45
N VAL A 330 -10.88 0.66 4.20
CA VAL A 330 -12.26 0.77 3.71
C VAL A 330 -12.62 2.22 3.38
N ILE A 331 -12.31 3.17 4.26
CA ILE A 331 -12.60 4.60 4.05
C ILE A 331 -11.90 5.11 2.78
N ILE A 332 -10.60 4.83 2.63
CA ILE A 332 -9.82 5.23 1.45
C ILE A 332 -10.39 4.60 0.18
N THR A 333 -10.76 3.32 0.22
CA THR A 333 -11.35 2.61 -0.92
C THR A 333 -12.64 3.28 -1.39
N ILE A 334 -13.51 3.71 -0.46
CA ILE A 334 -14.74 4.45 -0.80
C ILE A 334 -14.39 5.77 -1.53
N PHE A 335 -13.42 6.54 -1.05
CA PHE A 335 -12.99 7.78 -1.71
C PHE A 335 -12.40 7.55 -3.10
N VAL A 336 -11.64 6.47 -3.27
CA VAL A 336 -11.09 6.07 -4.58
C VAL A 336 -12.22 5.75 -5.56
N VAL A 337 -13.22 4.98 -5.14
CA VAL A 337 -14.40 4.66 -5.97
C VAL A 337 -15.19 5.91 -6.34
N LEU A 338 -15.43 6.81 -5.38
CA LEU A 338 -16.13 8.08 -5.65
C LEU A 338 -15.36 8.94 -6.65
N CYS A 339 -14.04 9.07 -6.50
CA CYS A 339 -13.20 9.80 -7.45
C CYS A 339 -13.22 9.18 -8.85
N LEU A 340 -13.22 7.85 -8.97
CA LEU A 340 -13.32 7.15 -10.25
C LEU A 340 -14.67 7.41 -10.93
N ILE A 341 -15.78 7.39 -10.18
CA ILE A 341 -17.11 7.72 -10.71
C ILE A 341 -17.14 9.19 -11.18
N SER A 342 -16.65 10.13 -10.37
CA SER A 342 -16.59 11.55 -10.76
C SER A 342 -15.70 11.79 -11.99
N PHE A 343 -14.57 11.10 -12.08
CA PHE A 343 -13.69 11.13 -13.25
C PHE A 343 -14.43 10.63 -14.49
N PHE A 344 -15.07 9.47 -14.40
CA PHE A 344 -15.82 8.86 -15.51
C PHE A 344 -16.98 9.76 -15.99
N VAL A 345 -17.75 10.34 -15.08
CA VAL A 345 -18.84 11.28 -15.44
C VAL A 345 -18.28 12.52 -16.14
N THR A 346 -17.16 13.06 -15.65
CA THR A 346 -16.48 14.21 -16.27
C THR A 346 -15.97 13.86 -17.67
N ASP A 347 -15.48 12.63 -17.86
CA ASP A 347 -15.03 12.12 -19.16
C ASP A 347 -16.18 11.96 -20.16
N LEU A 348 -17.30 11.37 -19.75
CA LEU A 348 -18.49 11.24 -20.58
C LEU A 348 -19.04 12.61 -21.00
N TYR A 349 -19.16 13.54 -20.04
CA TYR A 349 -19.62 14.90 -20.32
C TYR A 349 -18.70 15.63 -21.29
N TYR A 350 -17.38 15.51 -21.06
CA TYR A 350 -16.38 16.08 -21.95
C TYR A 350 -16.46 15.49 -23.37
N TYR A 351 -16.60 14.17 -23.49
CA TYR A 351 -16.75 13.50 -24.78
C TYR A 351 -18.00 13.98 -25.52
N HIS A 352 -19.14 14.02 -24.84
CA HIS A 352 -20.40 14.47 -25.44
C HIS A 352 -20.32 15.92 -25.92
N ASN A 353 -19.73 16.81 -25.12
CA ASN A 353 -19.52 18.21 -25.50
C ASN A 353 -18.62 18.35 -26.74
N ARG A 354 -17.56 17.53 -26.85
CA ARG A 354 -16.66 17.51 -28.01
C ARG A 354 -17.32 16.97 -29.27
N VAL A 355 -18.06 15.86 -29.17
CA VAL A 355 -18.79 15.31 -30.31
C VAL A 355 -19.86 16.29 -30.81
N SER A 356 -20.58 16.95 -29.90
CA SER A 356 -21.57 17.98 -30.25
C SER A 356 -20.91 19.15 -30.97
N SER A 357 -19.80 19.67 -30.44
CA SER A 357 -19.03 20.76 -31.07
C SER A 357 -18.54 20.39 -32.48
N TYR A 358 -18.00 19.18 -32.64
CA TYR A 358 -17.53 18.69 -33.93
C TYR A 358 -18.68 18.48 -34.93
N ARG A 359 -19.80 17.88 -34.51
CA ARG A 359 -21.01 17.73 -35.33
C ARG A 359 -21.60 19.08 -35.73
N GLY A 360 -21.58 20.07 -34.84
CA GLY A 360 -21.99 21.44 -35.13
C GLY A 360 -21.13 22.06 -36.24
N GLY A 361 -19.80 21.97 -36.11
CA GLY A 361 -18.86 22.42 -37.15
C GLY A 361 -19.09 21.74 -38.50
N LEU A 362 -19.29 20.42 -38.50
CA LEU A 362 -19.58 19.65 -39.71
C LEU A 362 -20.93 20.02 -40.34
N SER A 363 -21.95 20.28 -39.52
CA SER A 363 -23.28 20.73 -39.98
C SER A 363 -23.22 22.08 -40.70
N ILE A 364 -22.38 23.00 -40.22
CA ILE A 364 -22.14 24.30 -40.88
C ILE A 364 -21.49 24.06 -42.24
N ILE A 365 -20.46 23.21 -42.32
CA ILE A 365 -19.77 22.90 -43.58
C ILE A 365 -20.74 22.26 -44.58
N LYS A 366 -21.58 21.31 -44.17
CA LYS A 366 -22.55 20.63 -45.03
C LYS A 366 -23.56 21.56 -45.72
N ARG A 367 -23.76 22.77 -45.19
CA ARG A 367 -24.69 23.77 -45.75
C ARG A 367 -24.05 24.69 -46.78
N ILE A 368 -22.72 24.74 -46.85
CA ILE A 368 -22.02 25.53 -47.84
C ILE A 368 -22.15 24.81 -49.19
N ASN A 369 -22.39 25.59 -50.24
CA ASN A 369 -22.52 25.06 -51.59
C ASN A 369 -21.28 24.19 -51.94
N PRO A 370 -21.46 22.91 -52.39
CA PRO A 370 -20.36 22.02 -52.73
C PRO A 370 -19.40 22.62 -53.77
N TYR A 371 -19.89 23.43 -54.71
CA TYR A 371 -19.06 24.15 -55.69
C TYR A 371 -18.04 25.09 -55.02
N THR A 372 -18.44 25.77 -53.94
CA THR A 372 -17.56 26.68 -53.20
C THR A 372 -16.58 25.92 -52.31
N LEU A 373 -17.00 24.77 -51.76
CA LEU A 373 -16.14 23.91 -50.94
C LEU A 373 -15.04 23.24 -51.76
N LEU A 374 -15.37 22.68 -52.93
CA LEU A 374 -14.38 22.04 -53.81
C LEU A 374 -13.36 23.02 -54.39
N ASN A 375 -13.74 24.29 -54.52
CA ASN A 375 -12.82 25.36 -54.91
C ASN A 375 -11.96 25.88 -53.75
N ASN A 376 -12.17 25.40 -52.51
CA ASN A 376 -11.39 25.80 -51.35
C ASN A 376 -10.20 24.85 -51.16
N LYS A 377 -8.99 25.38 -51.42
CA LYS A 377 -7.72 24.63 -51.27
C LYS A 377 -7.59 23.91 -49.93
N VAL A 378 -7.99 24.55 -48.83
CA VAL A 378 -7.87 23.99 -47.48
C VAL A 378 -8.84 22.83 -47.28
N PHE A 379 -10.04 22.91 -47.86
CA PHE A 379 -11.01 21.82 -47.79
C PHE A 379 -10.48 20.58 -48.51
N ASN A 380 -9.95 20.75 -49.73
CA ASN A 380 -9.38 19.65 -50.50
C ASN A 380 -8.15 19.04 -49.81
N GLN A 381 -7.27 19.84 -49.23
CA GLN A 381 -6.12 19.35 -48.47
C GLN A 381 -6.54 18.51 -47.24
N VAL A 382 -7.58 18.94 -46.52
CA VAL A 382 -7.99 18.29 -45.27
C VAL A 382 -8.83 17.03 -45.51
N PHE A 383 -9.74 17.05 -46.50
CA PHE A 383 -10.69 15.95 -46.74
C PHE A 383 -10.36 15.09 -47.96
N LEU A 384 -9.80 15.68 -49.02
CA LEU A 384 -9.47 14.99 -50.27
C LEU A 384 -7.98 14.61 -50.38
N LYS A 385 -7.15 15.04 -49.41
CA LYS A 385 -5.69 14.80 -49.36
C LYS A 385 -4.96 15.24 -50.65
N GLU A 386 -5.39 16.32 -51.27
CA GLU A 386 -4.74 16.88 -52.45
C GLU A 386 -3.35 17.45 -52.07
N ASN A 387 -2.30 17.08 -52.80
CA ASN A 387 -0.93 17.53 -52.52
C ASN A 387 -0.78 19.04 -52.80
N GLU A 388 -0.04 19.76 -51.96
CA GLU A 388 0.13 21.23 -52.01
C GLU A 388 0.67 21.78 -53.35
N SER A 389 1.21 20.92 -54.22
CA SER A 389 1.90 21.30 -55.45
C SER A 389 1.02 21.42 -56.69
N GLU A 390 -0.28 21.06 -56.64
CA GLU A 390 -1.15 21.21 -57.82
C GLU A 390 -1.82 22.60 -57.86
N THR A 391 -1.47 23.38 -58.88
CA THR A 391 -2.17 24.61 -59.23
C THR A 391 -3.64 24.29 -59.50
N THR A 392 -4.52 24.67 -58.59
CA THR A 392 -5.98 24.54 -58.72
C THR A 392 -6.47 25.42 -59.87
N GLU A 393 -6.59 24.84 -61.06
CA GLU A 393 -7.53 25.33 -62.05
C GLU A 393 -8.95 25.22 -61.46
N LYS A 394 -9.80 26.22 -61.70
CA LYS A 394 -11.21 26.18 -61.28
C LYS A 394 -11.92 25.13 -62.14
N LEU A 395 -11.99 23.90 -61.66
CA LEU A 395 -12.68 22.80 -62.33
C LEU A 395 -14.18 22.85 -62.06
N THR A 396 -14.99 22.39 -63.02
CA THR A 396 -16.41 22.11 -62.79
C THR A 396 -16.57 20.88 -61.89
N ILE A 397 -17.78 20.60 -61.39
CA ILE A 397 -18.02 19.41 -60.56
C ILE A 397 -17.71 18.13 -61.32
N GLU A 398 -18.09 18.04 -62.60
CA GLU A 398 -17.76 16.86 -63.42
C GLU A 398 -16.25 16.71 -63.56
N GLY A 399 -15.53 17.82 -63.82
CA GLY A 399 -14.07 17.82 -63.90
C GLY A 399 -13.40 17.39 -62.59
N SER A 400 -13.93 17.81 -61.44
CA SER A 400 -13.39 17.45 -60.12
C SER A 400 -13.64 15.98 -59.77
N ILE A 401 -14.82 15.44 -60.12
CA ILE A 401 -15.15 14.02 -59.93
C ILE A 401 -14.23 13.15 -60.80
N ILE A 402 -14.04 13.53 -62.07
CA ILE A 402 -13.17 12.80 -63.00
C ILE A 402 -11.72 12.84 -62.50
N LYS A 403 -11.23 14.00 -62.06
CA LYS A 403 -9.85 14.16 -61.58
C LYS A 403 -9.56 13.38 -60.29
N GLY A 404 -10.55 13.27 -59.38
CA GLY A 404 -10.45 12.58 -58.09
C GLY A 404 -10.86 11.10 -58.08
N ALA A 405 -11.28 10.52 -59.22
CA ALA A 405 -11.65 9.11 -59.30
C ALA A 405 -10.41 8.19 -59.15
N ASN A 406 -10.54 7.09 -58.39
CA ASN A 406 -9.46 6.11 -58.17
C ASN A 406 -9.12 5.28 -59.42
N GLU A 407 -10.04 5.22 -60.40
CA GLU A 407 -9.83 4.50 -61.65
C GLU A 407 -9.15 5.41 -62.68
N ALA A 408 -8.32 4.85 -63.56
CA ALA A 408 -7.63 5.60 -64.60
C ALA A 408 -8.64 6.03 -65.69
N ILE A 409 -8.92 7.35 -65.79
CA ILE A 409 -9.86 7.90 -66.77
C ILE A 409 -9.08 8.72 -67.80
N PHE A 410 -9.27 8.36 -69.08
CA PHE A 410 -8.78 9.11 -70.23
C PHE A 410 -9.95 9.81 -70.92
N CYS A 411 -9.89 11.14 -71.02
CA CYS A 411 -10.83 11.91 -71.82
C CYS A 411 -10.20 12.17 -73.18
N THR A 412 -10.77 11.59 -74.24
CA THR A 412 -10.28 11.71 -75.61
C THR A 412 -11.19 12.58 -76.47
N ASN A 413 -10.62 13.29 -77.43
CA ASN A 413 -11.36 13.91 -78.53
C ASN A 413 -11.98 12.84 -79.44
N ILE A 414 -12.89 13.24 -80.33
CA ILE A 414 -13.47 12.47 -81.44
C ILE A 414 -12.38 11.80 -82.30
N TYR A 415 -11.18 12.38 -82.35
CA TYR A 415 -10.02 11.83 -83.06
C TYR A 415 -9.19 10.82 -82.26
N GLY A 416 -9.61 10.45 -81.03
CA GLY A 416 -8.92 9.50 -80.18
C GLY A 416 -7.67 10.04 -79.47
N ILE A 417 -7.40 11.35 -79.56
CA ILE A 417 -6.29 12.01 -78.87
C ILE A 417 -6.70 12.27 -77.41
N VAL A 418 -5.88 11.85 -76.45
CA VAL A 418 -6.10 12.10 -75.02
C VAL A 418 -5.84 13.59 -74.74
N GLU A 419 -6.89 14.29 -74.30
CA GLU A 419 -6.82 15.73 -73.98
C GLU A 419 -6.68 15.96 -72.48
N VAL A 420 -7.38 15.16 -71.66
CA VAL A 420 -7.36 15.28 -70.20
C VAL A 420 -7.23 13.90 -69.57
N THR A 421 -6.36 13.78 -68.58
CA THR A 421 -6.18 12.58 -67.76
C THR A 421 -6.40 12.89 -66.30
N ASN A 422 -6.95 11.95 -65.53
CA ASN A 422 -7.05 12.12 -64.09
C ASN A 422 -5.77 11.74 -63.34
N ASN A 423 -5.71 12.08 -62.05
CA ASN A 423 -4.52 11.87 -61.22
C ASN A 423 -4.17 10.38 -61.05
N SER A 424 -5.15 9.49 -61.17
CA SER A 424 -4.97 8.03 -61.11
C SER A 424 -4.24 7.47 -62.33
N VAL A 425 -4.39 8.06 -63.52
CA VAL A 425 -3.57 7.72 -64.70
C VAL A 425 -2.09 7.99 -64.43
N SER A 426 -1.76 9.14 -63.83
CA SER A 426 -0.38 9.51 -63.50
C SER A 426 0.23 8.60 -62.42
N SER A 427 -0.58 8.20 -61.42
CA SER A 427 -0.15 7.26 -60.38
C SER A 427 0.04 5.83 -60.89
N LEU A 428 -0.78 5.38 -61.86
CA LEU A 428 -0.73 4.01 -62.39
C LEU A 428 0.38 3.85 -63.44
N LEU A 429 0.55 4.85 -64.31
CA LEU A 429 1.52 4.79 -65.42
C LEU A 429 2.89 5.36 -65.03
N GLY A 430 3.02 6.03 -63.88
CA GLY A 430 4.30 6.55 -63.38
C GLY A 430 4.89 7.72 -64.20
N TYR A 431 4.16 8.23 -65.19
CA TYR A 431 4.58 9.37 -65.99
C TYR A 431 3.95 10.65 -65.46
N ILE A 432 4.80 11.56 -64.99
CA ILE A 432 4.46 12.98 -64.88
C ILE A 432 4.38 13.49 -66.32
N LEU A 433 3.17 13.54 -66.90
CA LEU A 433 2.98 14.23 -68.17
C LEU A 433 3.43 15.68 -67.99
N LEU A 434 4.53 16.02 -68.64
CA LEU A 434 5.11 17.35 -68.75
C LEU A 434 4.08 18.28 -69.39
N ASN A 435 3.20 18.87 -68.59
CA ASN A 435 2.39 20.01 -68.98
C ASN A 435 3.30 21.24 -69.12
N LYS A 436 3.91 21.36 -70.29
CA LYS A 436 4.31 22.64 -70.89
C LYS A 436 4.05 22.54 -72.39
N PHE A 437 2.85 22.92 -72.81
CA PHE A 437 2.62 23.78 -73.97
C PHE A 437 1.36 24.60 -73.76
#